data_AF-A0A7Y6G8A2-F1
#
_entry.id   AF-A0A7Y6G8A2-F1
#
_cell.length_a   1.000
_cell.length_b   1.000
_cell.length_c   1.000
_cell.angle_alpha   90.00
_cell.angle_beta   90.00
_cell.angle_gamma   90.00
#
_symmetry.space_group_name_H-M   'P 1'
#
loop_
_entity.id
_entity.type
_entity.pdbx_description
1 polymer ?
#
loop_
_entity_poly.entity_id
_entity_poly.type
_entity_poly.pdbx_seq_one_letter_code
_entity_poly.pdbx_strand_id
1 'polypeptide(L)'
;MLLATLYGGSTAASRPGADDLDAVPQGAQVVRVAEFLAECPYSHRLPDDPIVFPGLPGASHMHSFFGSRVTNAHTDVTDLLGSSSTCSPAIDTSSYWVPTMYRDNQPVEPTGTTFYYLGEGVRDDVIQRIRPFPQGLRIVAGNAKATGVDDPSSVARWSCLHHGEVNPSKDFVTCPPGSMLESYLDFPQCWNGRDLDSADHKSHMSYPVNGECPATHPVPVPKLRQVLRYPVSGGTQGLRLASGPGYTMHGDFFNAWPENELARRVTNCINVIVKCGADGNPS
;
A
#
# COMPACT_ATOMS: atom_id res chain seq x y z
N MET A 1 52.92 -30.27 56.87
CA MET A 1 52.06 -30.61 58.02
C MET A 1 51.03 -29.49 58.14
N LEU A 2 49.74 -29.81 57.91
CA LEU A 2 48.51 -29.00 58.03
C LEU A 2 48.42 -27.66 57.26
N LEU A 3 47.55 -27.52 56.23
CA LEU A 3 46.09 -27.25 56.26
C LEU A 3 45.71 -25.82 56.69
N ALA A 4 45.16 -25.01 55.76
CA ALA A 4 43.79 -24.50 55.83
C ALA A 4 43.47 -23.55 54.65
N THR A 5 42.36 -23.85 53.99
CA THR A 5 41.74 -23.18 52.84
C THR A 5 40.72 -22.15 53.33
N LEU A 6 40.60 -20.99 52.67
CA LEU A 6 39.45 -20.08 52.81
C LEU A 6 38.81 -19.78 51.45
N TYR A 7 37.49 -19.67 51.53
CA TYR A 7 36.47 -19.88 50.50
C TYR A 7 36.33 -18.74 49.48
N GLY A 8 36.06 -19.11 48.23
CA GLY A 8 35.47 -18.22 47.22
C GLY A 8 33.94 -18.20 47.33
N GLY A 9 33.34 -17.01 47.27
CA GLY A 9 31.90 -16.82 47.16
C GLY A 9 31.47 -16.89 45.70
N SER A 10 30.67 -17.89 45.35
CA SER A 10 29.87 -17.93 44.12
C SER A 10 28.48 -17.39 44.43
N THR A 11 28.09 -16.28 43.80
CA THR A 11 26.71 -15.80 43.80
C THR A 11 25.93 -16.56 42.73
N ALA A 12 25.11 -17.52 43.17
CA ALA A 12 24.14 -18.18 42.31
C ALA A 12 23.04 -17.17 41.93
N ALA A 13 22.90 -16.89 40.64
CA ALA A 13 21.76 -16.17 40.10
C ALA A 13 20.50 -17.06 40.24
N SER A 14 19.50 -16.55 40.96
CA SER A 14 18.18 -17.16 41.09
C SER A 14 17.47 -17.17 39.72
N ARG A 15 16.94 -18.34 39.35
CA ARG A 15 16.06 -18.50 38.18
C ARG A 15 14.76 -17.72 38.41
N PRO A 16 14.26 -16.93 37.44
CA PRO A 16 12.93 -16.34 37.56
C PRO A 16 11.88 -17.46 37.49
N GLY A 17 10.94 -17.42 38.43
CA GLY A 17 9.82 -18.34 38.54
C GLY A 17 8.78 -18.15 37.42
N ALA A 18 7.98 -19.18 37.21
CA ALA A 18 7.00 -19.29 36.14
C ALA A 18 5.71 -18.47 36.36
N ASP A 19 5.80 -17.25 36.90
CA ASP A 19 4.65 -16.41 37.26
C ASP A 19 4.69 -14.98 36.66
N ASP A 20 5.50 -14.72 35.63
CA ASP A 20 5.62 -13.39 35.00
C ASP A 20 5.00 -13.33 33.60
N LEU A 21 3.83 -13.96 33.42
CA LEU A 21 3.07 -13.95 32.16
C LEU A 21 1.84 -13.01 32.16
N ASP A 22 1.59 -12.26 33.23
CA ASP A 22 0.39 -11.42 33.33
C ASP A 22 0.73 -9.92 33.36
N ALA A 23 0.92 -9.36 32.17
CA ALA A 23 0.61 -7.95 31.90
C ALA A 23 0.29 -7.68 30.42
N VAL A 24 -0.56 -8.51 29.80
CA VAL A 24 -1.32 -8.04 28.62
C VAL A 24 -2.56 -7.35 29.17
N PRO A 25 -2.80 -6.05 28.83
CA PRO A 25 -4.04 -5.39 29.23
C PRO A 25 -5.24 -6.16 28.66
N GLN A 26 -5.99 -6.82 29.54
CA GLN A 26 -7.30 -7.37 29.18
C GLN A 26 -8.21 -6.19 28.81
N GLY A 27 -8.57 -6.06 27.52
CA GLY A 27 -9.64 -5.14 27.13
C GLY A 27 -9.51 -4.40 25.80
N ALA A 28 -8.45 -4.56 25.01
CA ALA A 28 -8.48 -4.08 23.63
C ALA A 28 -9.46 -4.95 22.82
N GLN A 29 -10.63 -4.40 22.46
CA GLN A 29 -11.56 -5.08 21.56
C GLN A 29 -10.90 -5.20 20.19
N VAL A 30 -10.34 -6.37 19.89
CA VAL A 30 -9.71 -6.65 18.60
C VAL A 30 -10.74 -6.44 17.48
N VAL A 31 -10.51 -5.45 16.63
CA VAL A 31 -11.39 -5.19 15.49
C VAL A 31 -11.15 -6.26 14.42
N ARG A 32 -12.22 -6.98 14.04
CA ARG A 32 -12.16 -8.11 13.09
C ARG A 32 -12.27 -7.65 11.64
N VAL A 33 -11.17 -7.12 11.13
CA VAL A 33 -10.99 -6.73 9.72
C VAL A 33 -9.60 -7.15 9.28
N ALA A 34 -9.45 -7.94 8.22
CA ALA A 34 -8.13 -8.33 7.71
C ALA A 34 -7.40 -7.13 7.08
N GLU A 35 -6.66 -6.36 7.87
CA GLU A 35 -6.09 -5.08 7.43
C GLU A 35 -4.81 -4.72 8.20
N PHE A 36 -3.84 -4.15 7.49
CA PHE A 36 -2.90 -3.19 8.04
C PHE A 36 -2.70 -2.05 7.03
N LEU A 37 -1.97 -1.00 7.40
CA LEU A 37 -1.77 0.15 6.52
C LEU A 37 -0.36 0.73 6.62
N ALA A 38 0.00 1.50 5.59
CA ALA A 38 1.08 2.46 5.61
C ALA A 38 0.56 3.84 5.23
N GLU A 39 0.87 4.86 6.02
CA GLU A 39 0.60 6.26 5.68
C GLU A 39 1.87 6.87 5.11
N CYS A 40 1.88 7.21 3.83
CA CYS A 40 3.08 7.67 3.14
C CYS A 40 2.84 9.05 2.53
N PRO A 41 3.13 10.14 3.27
CA PRO A 41 3.07 11.50 2.74
C PRO A 41 3.81 11.66 1.43
N TYR A 42 3.41 12.68 0.67
CA TYR A 42 4.05 13.06 -0.59
C TYR A 42 5.58 13.12 -0.46
N SER A 43 6.28 12.49 -1.41
CA SER A 43 7.74 12.45 -1.48
C SER A 43 8.24 13.52 -2.45
N HIS A 44 8.00 13.34 -3.75
CA HIS A 44 8.43 14.24 -4.81
C HIS A 44 7.64 13.96 -6.10
N ARG A 45 7.97 14.66 -7.20
CA ARG A 45 7.37 14.41 -8.53
C ARG A 45 8.42 14.43 -9.63
N LEU A 46 8.26 13.52 -10.58
CA LEU A 46 9.09 13.42 -11.78
C LEU A 46 8.23 12.90 -12.95
N PRO A 47 8.55 13.26 -14.20
CA PRO A 47 7.97 12.68 -15.40
C PRO A 47 8.54 11.29 -15.73
N ASP A 48 8.69 10.44 -14.71
CA ASP A 48 9.40 9.17 -14.76
C ASP A 48 8.48 8.01 -14.40
N ASP A 49 8.77 6.81 -14.91
CA ASP A 49 8.12 5.56 -14.51
C ASP A 49 9.09 4.38 -14.65
N PRO A 50 9.68 3.87 -13.56
CA PRO A 50 10.64 2.76 -13.63
C PRO A 50 10.00 1.40 -13.92
N ILE A 51 8.66 1.28 -13.95
CA ILE A 51 7.96 0.06 -14.35
C ILE A 51 7.72 0.11 -15.86
N VAL A 52 7.04 1.16 -16.34
CA VAL A 52 6.56 1.26 -17.73
C VAL A 52 7.64 1.76 -18.69
N PHE A 53 8.54 2.64 -18.23
CA PHE A 53 9.61 3.22 -19.02
C PHE A 53 10.98 3.13 -18.32
N PRO A 54 11.45 1.92 -17.97
CA PRO A 54 12.69 1.72 -17.23
C PRO A 54 13.89 2.30 -17.97
N GLY A 55 14.69 3.10 -17.28
CA GLY A 55 15.90 3.74 -17.79
C GLY A 55 15.65 4.92 -18.74
N LEU A 56 14.41 5.42 -18.84
CA LEU A 56 14.05 6.52 -19.74
C LEU A 56 13.50 7.73 -18.96
N PRO A 57 14.37 8.62 -18.43
CA PRO A 57 13.94 9.84 -17.76
C PRO A 57 13.08 10.73 -18.65
N GLY A 58 11.97 11.23 -18.12
CA GLY A 58 11.06 12.12 -18.84
C GLY A 58 10.17 11.45 -19.88
N ALA A 59 10.21 10.12 -20.00
CA ALA A 59 9.38 9.39 -20.97
C ALA A 59 7.91 9.24 -20.54
N SER A 60 7.60 9.49 -19.26
CA SER A 60 6.24 9.40 -18.73
C SER A 60 5.58 10.78 -18.60
N HIS A 61 4.28 10.81 -18.32
CA HIS A 61 3.65 12.01 -17.77
C HIS A 61 4.14 12.25 -16.33
N MET A 62 3.83 13.42 -15.77
CA MET A 62 4.22 13.74 -14.40
C MET A 62 3.55 12.80 -13.39
N HIS A 63 4.36 12.14 -12.59
CA HIS A 63 3.93 11.32 -11.46
C HIS A 63 4.24 12.00 -10.13
N SER A 64 3.31 11.87 -9.17
CA SER A 64 3.56 12.16 -7.76
C SER A 64 3.92 10.86 -7.05
N PHE A 65 5.08 10.83 -6.40
CA PHE A 65 5.63 9.65 -5.70
C PHE A 65 5.41 9.73 -4.19
N PHE A 66 5.27 8.55 -3.57
CA PHE A 66 5.06 8.33 -2.15
C PHE A 66 5.91 7.14 -1.66
N GLY A 67 6.23 7.12 -0.37
CA GLY A 67 7.08 6.10 0.22
C GLY A 67 8.55 6.42 -0.02
N SER A 68 9.23 5.61 -0.84
CA SER A 68 10.65 5.83 -1.13
C SER A 68 10.96 7.25 -1.61
N ARG A 69 12.10 7.78 -1.13
CA ARG A 69 12.59 9.11 -1.48
C ARG A 69 13.47 9.16 -2.73
N VAL A 70 13.79 8.02 -3.33
CA VAL A 70 14.80 7.95 -4.42
C VAL A 70 14.22 7.55 -5.77
N THR A 71 12.91 7.28 -5.85
CA THR A 71 12.28 6.76 -7.07
C THR A 71 12.47 7.70 -8.26
N ASN A 72 12.96 7.17 -9.37
CA ASN A 72 13.12 7.84 -10.66
C ASN A 72 13.17 6.78 -11.77
N ALA A 73 13.38 7.17 -13.03
CA ALA A 73 13.36 6.24 -14.16
C ALA A 73 14.37 5.08 -14.08
N HIS A 74 15.45 5.19 -13.31
CA HIS A 74 16.48 4.15 -13.17
C HIS A 74 16.31 3.27 -11.93
N THR A 75 15.35 3.58 -11.07
CA THR A 75 15.20 2.91 -9.78
C THR A 75 14.94 1.42 -9.93
N ASP A 76 15.74 0.62 -9.23
CA ASP A 76 15.49 -0.80 -9.02
C ASP A 76 15.15 -1.13 -7.56
N VAL A 77 14.94 -2.41 -7.27
CA VAL A 77 14.57 -2.86 -5.91
C VAL A 77 15.70 -2.63 -4.91
N THR A 78 16.96 -2.68 -5.33
CA THR A 78 18.12 -2.44 -4.47
C THR A 78 18.17 -0.99 -4.02
N ASP A 79 17.89 -0.06 -4.93
CA ASP A 79 17.78 1.37 -4.60
C ASP A 79 16.69 1.61 -3.55
N LEU A 80 15.52 0.98 -3.74
CA LEU A 80 14.40 1.11 -2.80
C LEU A 80 14.76 0.54 -1.43
N LEU A 81 15.35 -0.65 -1.35
CA LEU A 81 15.77 -1.28 -0.10
C LEU A 81 16.85 -0.47 0.65
N GLY A 82 17.70 0.25 -0.07
CA GLY A 82 18.70 1.16 0.50
C GLY A 82 18.18 2.57 0.83
N SER A 83 16.91 2.86 0.54
CA SER A 83 16.36 4.21 0.65
C SER A 83 15.78 4.51 2.04
N SER A 84 15.61 5.81 2.33
CA SER A 84 14.69 6.24 3.37
C SER A 84 13.28 6.42 2.79
N SER A 85 12.27 6.36 3.65
CA SER A 85 10.87 6.45 3.27
C SER A 85 10.16 7.64 3.91
N THR A 86 9.09 8.11 3.27
CA THR A 86 8.10 9.00 3.90
C THR A 86 7.10 8.22 4.75
N CYS A 87 6.99 6.90 4.57
CA CYS A 87 5.96 6.09 5.20
C CYS A 87 6.02 6.06 6.73
N SER A 88 4.85 5.89 7.32
CA SER A 88 4.64 5.34 8.65
C SER A 88 3.94 3.98 8.46
N PRO A 89 4.62 2.85 8.73
CA PRO A 89 5.94 2.74 9.35
C PRO A 89 7.09 3.04 8.36
N ALA A 90 8.17 3.65 8.86
CA ALA A 90 9.32 4.06 8.02
C ALA A 90 10.13 2.89 7.45
N ILE A 91 9.91 1.67 7.95
CA ILE A 91 10.52 0.44 7.46
C ILE A 91 9.97 0.03 6.08
N ASP A 92 8.79 0.52 5.69
CA ASP A 92 8.30 0.37 4.32
C ASP A 92 9.06 1.31 3.39
N THR A 93 10.02 0.77 2.64
CA THR A 93 10.77 1.52 1.62
C THR A 93 10.24 1.28 0.21
N SER A 94 9.05 0.69 0.08
CA SER A 94 8.37 0.56 -1.21
C SER A 94 8.08 1.92 -1.83
N SER A 95 7.88 1.93 -3.13
CA SER A 95 7.45 3.12 -3.85
C SER A 95 6.05 2.96 -4.39
N TYR A 96 5.29 4.05 -4.30
CA TYR A 96 3.94 4.17 -4.85
C TYR A 96 3.86 5.46 -5.64
N TRP A 97 3.20 5.45 -6.80
CA TRP A 97 2.97 6.69 -7.54
C TRP A 97 1.64 6.70 -8.28
N VAL A 98 1.21 7.92 -8.62
CA VAL A 98 0.01 8.21 -9.41
C VAL A 98 0.28 9.39 -10.33
N PRO A 99 -0.52 9.58 -11.39
CA PRO A 99 -0.52 10.82 -12.17
C PRO A 99 -0.72 12.03 -11.28
N THR A 100 0.16 13.03 -11.40
CA THR A 100 0.01 14.27 -10.63
C THR A 100 -1.32 14.93 -10.98
N MET A 101 -2.13 15.23 -9.94
CA MET A 101 -3.33 16.04 -10.09
C MET A 101 -2.94 17.51 -10.26
N TYR A 102 -3.70 18.22 -11.09
CA TYR A 102 -3.61 19.65 -11.29
C TYR A 102 -4.98 20.30 -11.12
N ARG A 103 -4.98 21.55 -10.65
CA ARG A 103 -6.08 22.51 -10.81
C ARG A 103 -5.51 23.73 -11.52
N ASP A 104 -6.06 24.08 -12.69
CA ASP A 104 -5.60 25.23 -13.49
C ASP A 104 -4.09 25.20 -13.76
N ASN A 105 -3.59 24.01 -14.10
CA ASN A 105 -2.15 23.71 -14.32
C ASN A 105 -1.24 23.90 -13.10
N GLN A 106 -1.79 24.19 -11.91
CA GLN A 106 -1.05 24.12 -10.66
C GLN A 106 -1.19 22.72 -10.05
N PRO A 107 -0.06 22.07 -9.69
CA PRO A 107 -0.11 20.74 -9.11
C PRO A 107 -0.77 20.78 -7.73
N VAL A 108 -1.61 19.78 -7.46
CA VAL A 108 -2.31 19.61 -6.19
C VAL A 108 -1.73 18.39 -5.47
N GLU A 109 -1.12 18.65 -4.32
CA GLU A 109 -0.59 17.60 -3.46
C GLU A 109 -1.70 17.03 -2.57
N PRO A 110 -1.82 15.70 -2.46
CA PRO A 110 -2.73 15.11 -1.50
C PRO A 110 -2.18 15.34 -0.07
N THR A 111 -3.09 15.64 0.85
CA THR A 111 -2.80 15.85 2.28
C THR A 111 -3.08 14.62 3.14
N GLY A 112 -3.78 13.62 2.58
CA GLY A 112 -3.94 12.30 3.19
C GLY A 112 -3.60 11.22 2.16
N THR A 113 -2.74 10.28 2.54
CA THR A 113 -2.12 9.31 1.62
C THR A 113 -1.95 7.99 2.34
N THR A 114 -2.97 7.12 2.24
CA THR A 114 -2.99 5.84 2.95
C THR A 114 -3.00 4.68 1.96
N PHE A 115 -2.10 3.73 2.22
CA PHE A 115 -1.97 2.48 1.49
C PHE A 115 -2.42 1.35 2.39
N TYR A 116 -3.62 0.84 2.15
CA TYR A 116 -4.19 -0.26 2.91
C TYR A 116 -3.80 -1.60 2.29
N TYR A 117 -3.43 -2.55 3.13
CA TYR A 117 -3.18 -3.94 2.80
C TYR A 117 -4.31 -4.77 3.37
N LEU A 118 -5.17 -5.26 2.50
CA LEU A 118 -6.47 -5.80 2.88
C LEU A 118 -6.60 -7.28 2.51
N GLY A 119 -7.36 -8.03 3.32
CA GLY A 119 -7.85 -9.36 2.98
C GLY A 119 -9.19 -9.36 2.24
N GLU A 120 -9.91 -8.23 2.18
CA GLU A 120 -11.25 -8.19 1.56
C GLU A 120 -11.25 -8.47 0.04
N GLY A 121 -12.41 -8.88 -0.49
CA GLY A 121 -12.60 -9.20 -1.90
C GLY A 121 -12.39 -10.68 -2.24
N VAL A 122 -11.99 -11.48 -1.25
CA VAL A 122 -11.93 -12.94 -1.32
C VAL A 122 -12.62 -13.57 -0.10
N ARG A 123 -12.93 -14.87 -0.18
CA ARG A 123 -13.53 -15.62 0.95
C ARG A 123 -12.54 -15.78 2.10
N ASP A 124 -13.03 -15.97 3.32
CA ASP A 124 -12.20 -16.12 4.52
C ASP A 124 -11.17 -17.25 4.42
N ASP A 125 -11.51 -18.37 3.76
CA ASP A 125 -10.58 -19.48 3.52
C ASP A 125 -9.41 -19.12 2.58
N VAL A 126 -9.63 -18.12 1.72
CA VAL A 126 -8.59 -17.55 0.85
C VAL A 126 -7.78 -16.51 1.62
N ILE A 127 -8.41 -15.70 2.49
CA ILE A 127 -7.73 -14.74 3.38
C ILE A 127 -6.65 -15.43 4.22
N GLN A 128 -6.97 -16.60 4.79
CA GLN A 128 -6.03 -17.41 5.58
C GLN A 128 -4.83 -17.92 4.78
N ARG A 129 -4.90 -17.93 3.45
CA ARG A 129 -3.85 -18.38 2.53
C ARG A 129 -3.11 -17.24 1.83
N ILE A 130 -3.50 -15.98 2.07
CA ILE A 130 -2.81 -14.81 1.53
C ILE A 130 -1.32 -14.87 1.91
N ARG A 131 -0.45 -14.71 0.92
CA ARG A 131 1.00 -14.65 1.07
C ARG A 131 1.50 -13.21 0.97
N PRO A 132 2.62 -12.84 1.63
CA PRO A 132 3.23 -11.53 1.43
C PRO A 132 3.59 -11.32 -0.04
N PHE A 133 3.56 -10.06 -0.49
CA PHE A 133 4.09 -9.71 -1.80
C PHE A 133 5.56 -10.12 -1.88
N PRO A 134 6.00 -10.79 -2.96
CA PRO A 134 7.42 -11.05 -3.17
C PRO A 134 8.17 -9.72 -3.34
N GLN A 135 9.39 -9.65 -2.81
CA GLN A 135 10.24 -8.47 -2.94
C GLN A 135 10.49 -8.17 -4.42
N GLY A 136 10.34 -6.89 -4.80
CA GLY A 136 10.49 -6.44 -6.18
C GLY A 136 9.27 -6.67 -7.10
N LEU A 137 8.13 -7.13 -6.57
CA LEU A 137 6.87 -7.15 -7.32
C LEU A 137 6.49 -5.72 -7.79
N ARG A 138 6.13 -5.59 -9.06
CA ARG A 138 5.69 -4.34 -9.69
C ARG A 138 4.23 -4.49 -10.10
N ILE A 139 3.35 -3.58 -9.71
CA ILE A 139 1.93 -3.67 -10.07
C ILE A 139 1.44 -2.33 -10.62
N VAL A 140 0.78 -2.35 -11.77
CA VAL A 140 0.09 -1.18 -12.36
C VAL A 140 -1.42 -1.42 -12.36
N ALA A 141 -2.17 -0.66 -11.56
CA ALA A 141 -3.63 -0.71 -11.49
C ALA A 141 -4.27 0.50 -12.19
N GLY A 142 -5.48 0.36 -12.75
CA GLY A 142 -6.12 1.42 -13.53
C GLY A 142 -5.64 1.50 -14.99
N ASN A 143 -6.03 2.58 -15.67
CA ASN A 143 -5.73 2.76 -17.09
C ASN A 143 -5.47 4.23 -17.45
N ALA A 144 -4.20 4.56 -17.72
CA ALA A 144 -3.76 5.87 -18.18
C ALA A 144 -4.38 6.31 -19.53
N LYS A 145 -4.85 5.36 -20.34
CA LYS A 145 -5.37 5.55 -21.69
C LYS A 145 -6.88 5.39 -21.79
N ALA A 146 -7.59 5.32 -20.65
CA ALA A 146 -9.03 5.21 -20.63
C ALA A 146 -9.65 6.38 -21.40
N THR A 147 -10.71 6.14 -22.17
CA THR A 147 -11.36 7.17 -23.00
C THR A 147 -12.68 7.67 -22.43
N GLY A 148 -13.11 7.14 -21.28
CA GLY A 148 -14.33 7.55 -20.60
C GLY A 148 -14.62 6.71 -19.35
N VAL A 149 -15.67 7.09 -18.62
CA VAL A 149 -16.10 6.40 -17.39
C VAL A 149 -16.62 4.97 -17.64
N ASP A 150 -17.10 4.68 -18.85
CA ASP A 150 -17.60 3.34 -19.18
C ASP A 150 -16.48 2.34 -19.49
N ASP A 151 -15.21 2.78 -19.52
CA ASP A 151 -14.08 1.88 -19.71
C ASP A 151 -13.98 0.89 -18.53
N PRO A 152 -14.03 -0.44 -18.79
CA PRO A 152 -13.97 -1.45 -17.74
C PRO A 152 -12.62 -1.53 -17.04
N SER A 153 -11.55 -1.02 -17.66
CA SER A 153 -10.21 -0.95 -17.08
C SER A 153 -9.96 0.33 -16.27
N SER A 154 -10.87 1.30 -16.33
CA SER A 154 -10.91 2.41 -15.38
C SER A 154 -11.57 1.93 -14.09
N VAL A 155 -10.74 1.70 -13.06
CA VAL A 155 -11.14 1.10 -11.78
C VAL A 155 -11.00 2.05 -10.59
N ALA A 156 -10.61 3.30 -10.84
CA ALA A 156 -10.54 4.32 -9.81
C ALA A 156 -11.94 4.80 -9.42
N ARG A 157 -12.09 5.21 -8.16
CA ARG A 157 -13.31 5.82 -7.64
C ARG A 157 -12.98 7.15 -6.99
N TRP A 158 -13.72 8.19 -7.38
CA TRP A 158 -13.67 9.52 -6.80
C TRP A 158 -14.89 9.75 -5.92
N SER A 159 -14.69 10.33 -4.74
CA SER A 159 -15.76 10.75 -3.82
C SER A 159 -15.35 11.95 -2.98
N CYS A 160 -16.23 12.37 -2.08
CA CYS A 160 -15.99 13.49 -1.16
C CYS A 160 -15.89 12.96 0.27
N LEU A 161 -14.81 13.36 0.96
CA LEU A 161 -14.52 12.94 2.34
C LEU A 161 -15.66 13.33 3.28
N HIS A 162 -16.23 12.33 3.98
CA HIS A 162 -17.35 12.50 4.92
C HIS A 162 -18.65 13.06 4.30
N HIS A 163 -18.81 12.98 2.98
CA HIS A 163 -19.98 13.45 2.25
C HIS A 163 -20.57 12.32 1.39
N GLY A 164 -21.19 11.34 2.06
CA GLY A 164 -21.76 10.14 1.43
C GLY A 164 -23.01 10.38 0.57
N GLU A 165 -23.59 11.57 0.65
CA GLU A 165 -24.66 12.04 -0.23
C GLU A 165 -24.18 12.34 -1.66
N VAL A 166 -22.86 12.53 -1.86
CA VAL A 166 -22.29 12.69 -3.20
C VAL A 166 -22.04 11.31 -3.81
N ASN A 167 -22.76 11.01 -4.89
CA ASN A 167 -22.54 9.76 -5.63
C ASN A 167 -21.09 9.67 -6.12
N PRO A 168 -20.38 8.57 -5.84
CA PRO A 168 -19.04 8.38 -6.36
C PRO A 168 -19.06 8.18 -7.88
N SER A 169 -17.94 8.50 -8.52
CA SER A 169 -17.76 8.36 -9.98
C SER A 169 -16.36 7.84 -10.31
N LYS A 170 -16.15 7.36 -11.54
CA LYS A 170 -14.80 7.09 -12.07
C LYS A 170 -14.11 8.35 -12.56
N ASP A 171 -14.83 9.46 -12.71
CA ASP A 171 -14.28 10.79 -12.97
C ASP A 171 -14.44 11.69 -11.74
N PHE A 172 -13.82 12.86 -11.74
CA PHE A 172 -13.90 13.82 -10.64
C PHE A 172 -15.35 14.16 -10.28
N VAL A 173 -15.60 14.36 -9.00
CA VAL A 173 -16.89 14.77 -8.46
C VAL A 173 -16.81 16.18 -7.85
N THR A 174 -17.93 16.90 -7.87
CA THR A 174 -18.05 18.19 -7.18
C THR A 174 -18.21 17.93 -5.69
N CYS A 175 -17.34 18.49 -4.86
CA CYS A 175 -17.37 18.29 -3.42
C CYS A 175 -17.89 19.51 -2.66
N PRO A 176 -18.69 19.34 -1.59
CA PRO A 176 -19.13 20.45 -0.75
C PRO A 176 -17.96 21.27 -0.18
N PRO A 177 -18.13 22.58 0.03
CA PRO A 177 -17.11 23.42 0.67
C PRO A 177 -16.66 22.85 2.02
N GLY A 178 -15.35 22.84 2.28
CA GLY A 178 -14.78 22.27 3.51
C GLY A 178 -14.54 20.75 3.47
N SER A 179 -15.02 20.06 2.43
CA SER A 179 -14.67 18.67 2.13
C SER A 179 -13.28 18.56 1.47
N MET A 180 -12.85 17.31 1.28
CA MET A 180 -11.75 16.92 0.39
C MET A 180 -12.28 16.02 -0.73
N LEU A 181 -11.64 16.07 -1.89
CA LEU A 181 -11.81 15.10 -2.97
C LEU A 181 -10.94 13.88 -2.63
N GLU A 182 -11.52 12.69 -2.65
CA GLU A 182 -10.84 11.43 -2.36
C GLU A 182 -10.77 10.56 -3.61
N SER A 183 -9.61 9.97 -3.88
CA SER A 183 -9.47 8.86 -4.82
C SER A 183 -9.29 7.55 -4.08
N TYR A 184 -9.86 6.49 -4.64
CA TYR A 184 -9.69 5.11 -4.22
C TYR A 184 -9.27 4.30 -5.43
N LEU A 185 -8.22 3.50 -5.29
CA LEU A 185 -7.74 2.61 -6.33
C LEU A 185 -7.39 1.25 -5.73
N ASP A 186 -8.11 0.22 -6.16
CA ASP A 186 -7.87 -1.16 -5.78
C ASP A 186 -6.94 -1.83 -6.79
N PHE A 187 -5.84 -2.36 -6.30
CA PHE A 187 -4.90 -3.15 -7.07
C PHE A 187 -5.36 -4.60 -7.17
N PRO A 188 -4.97 -5.34 -8.22
CA PRO A 188 -5.22 -6.78 -8.29
C PRO A 188 -4.51 -7.51 -7.14
N GLN A 189 -5.11 -8.61 -6.66
CA GLN A 189 -4.67 -9.34 -5.46
C GLN A 189 -4.45 -10.84 -5.69
N CYS A 190 -4.38 -11.27 -6.94
CA CYS A 190 -4.08 -12.64 -7.34
C CYS A 190 -2.84 -12.63 -8.23
N TRP A 191 -1.75 -13.22 -7.74
CA TRP A 191 -0.47 -13.29 -8.43
C TRP A 191 -0.31 -14.65 -9.14
N ASN A 192 0.35 -14.65 -10.30
CA ASN A 192 0.61 -15.88 -11.06
C ASN A 192 1.62 -16.84 -10.40
N GLY A 193 2.27 -16.40 -9.31
CA GLY A 193 3.20 -17.21 -8.53
C GLY A 193 4.61 -17.30 -9.10
N ARG A 194 4.91 -16.57 -10.18
CA ARG A 194 6.18 -16.64 -10.90
C ARG A 194 6.79 -15.28 -11.20
N ASP A 195 6.05 -14.39 -11.84
CA ASP A 195 6.62 -13.20 -12.49
C ASP A 195 6.49 -11.97 -11.58
N LEU A 196 7.60 -11.28 -11.29
CA LEU A 196 7.58 -10.02 -10.52
C LEU A 196 7.10 -8.83 -11.35
N ASP A 197 7.08 -8.99 -12.67
CA ASP A 197 6.52 -8.07 -13.65
C ASP A 197 6.26 -8.85 -14.95
N SER A 198 5.36 -8.36 -15.79
CA SER A 198 5.06 -8.93 -17.12
C SER A 198 5.39 -7.93 -18.21
N ALA A 199 5.50 -8.38 -19.47
CA ALA A 199 5.84 -7.51 -20.59
C ALA A 199 4.83 -6.36 -20.83
N ASP A 200 3.60 -6.52 -20.36
CA ASP A 200 2.53 -5.50 -20.38
C ASP A 200 2.31 -4.83 -19.01
N HIS A 201 3.16 -5.13 -18.03
CA HIS A 201 3.13 -4.68 -16.64
C HIS A 201 1.84 -4.97 -15.86
N LYS A 202 0.99 -5.85 -16.38
CA LYS A 202 -0.36 -6.13 -15.83
C LYS A 202 -0.69 -7.61 -15.74
N SER A 203 -0.41 -8.39 -16.79
CA SER A 203 -0.88 -9.79 -16.93
C SER A 203 -0.32 -10.81 -15.94
N HIS A 204 0.67 -10.46 -15.11
CA HIS A 204 1.14 -11.30 -14.01
C HIS A 204 0.25 -11.20 -12.75
N MET A 205 -0.71 -10.26 -12.74
CA MET A 205 -1.69 -10.04 -11.69
C MET A 205 -3.12 -10.14 -12.24
N SER A 206 -4.05 -10.56 -11.39
CA SER A 206 -5.48 -10.59 -11.68
C SER A 206 -6.31 -10.13 -10.49
N TYR A 207 -7.49 -9.59 -10.79
CA TYR A 207 -8.54 -9.44 -9.79
C TYR A 207 -9.18 -10.81 -9.49
N PRO A 208 -9.69 -11.03 -8.27
CA PRO A 208 -10.41 -12.25 -7.93
C PRO A 208 -11.76 -12.30 -8.64
N VAL A 209 -12.25 -13.51 -8.89
CA VAL A 209 -13.57 -13.77 -9.47
C VAL A 209 -14.36 -14.61 -8.48
N ASN A 210 -15.57 -14.16 -8.11
CA ASN A 210 -16.42 -14.85 -7.15
C ASN A 210 -15.73 -15.16 -5.80
N GLY A 211 -14.91 -14.22 -5.33
CA GLY A 211 -14.19 -14.33 -4.06
C GLY A 211 -12.99 -15.28 -4.08
N GLU A 212 -12.48 -15.65 -5.24
CA GLU A 212 -11.33 -16.55 -5.38
C GLU A 212 -10.38 -16.12 -6.49
N CYS A 213 -9.11 -16.47 -6.32
CA CYS A 213 -8.13 -16.24 -7.35
C CYS A 213 -8.28 -17.23 -8.51
N PRO A 214 -8.27 -16.76 -9.78
CA PRO A 214 -8.33 -17.66 -10.93
C PRO A 214 -7.18 -18.68 -10.92
N ALA A 215 -7.38 -19.84 -11.56
CA ALA A 215 -6.35 -20.87 -11.65
C ALA A 215 -5.06 -20.40 -12.37
N THR A 216 -5.16 -19.38 -13.22
CA THR A 216 -4.01 -18.71 -13.86
C THR A 216 -3.20 -17.84 -12.90
N HIS A 217 -3.80 -17.44 -11.78
CA HIS A 217 -3.23 -16.55 -10.76
C HIS A 217 -3.40 -17.12 -9.34
N PRO A 218 -2.87 -18.33 -9.06
CA PRO A 218 -3.30 -19.12 -7.90
C PRO A 218 -2.79 -18.61 -6.55
N VAL A 219 -1.93 -17.59 -6.51
CA VAL A 219 -1.33 -17.10 -5.27
C VAL A 219 -2.07 -15.84 -4.81
N PRO A 220 -2.95 -15.93 -3.79
CA PRO A 220 -3.54 -14.74 -3.20
C PRO A 220 -2.47 -13.94 -2.45
N VAL A 221 -2.48 -12.63 -2.67
CA VAL A 221 -1.63 -11.64 -1.99
C VAL A 221 -2.55 -10.56 -1.38
N PRO A 222 -2.06 -9.68 -0.48
CA PRO A 222 -2.91 -8.61 0.06
C PRO A 222 -3.49 -7.76 -1.08
N LYS A 223 -4.74 -7.32 -0.94
CA LYS A 223 -5.24 -6.26 -1.81
C LYS A 223 -4.65 -4.94 -1.34
N LEU A 224 -3.81 -4.34 -2.18
CA LEU A 224 -3.38 -2.97 -1.98
C LEU A 224 -4.53 -2.03 -2.40
N ARG A 225 -5.01 -1.21 -1.48
CA ARG A 225 -5.92 -0.09 -1.77
C ARG A 225 -5.21 1.22 -1.49
N GLN A 226 -5.06 2.03 -2.52
CA GLN A 226 -4.55 3.38 -2.40
C GLN A 226 -5.73 4.34 -2.16
N VAL A 227 -5.63 5.15 -1.11
CA VAL A 227 -6.58 6.22 -0.80
C VAL A 227 -5.84 7.54 -0.70
N LEU A 228 -6.11 8.47 -1.62
CA LEU A 228 -5.51 9.79 -1.62
C LEU A 228 -6.58 10.85 -1.39
N ARG A 229 -6.29 11.81 -0.51
CA ARG A 229 -7.18 12.92 -0.15
C ARG A 229 -6.56 14.22 -0.59
N TYR A 230 -7.21 14.88 -1.53
CA TYR A 230 -6.79 16.17 -2.06
C TYR A 230 -7.55 17.28 -1.35
N PRO A 231 -6.89 18.40 -0.95
CA PRO A 231 -7.54 19.56 -0.35
C PRO A 231 -8.31 20.37 -1.40
N VAL A 232 -9.26 19.69 -2.05
CA VAL A 232 -10.05 20.16 -3.18
C VAL A 232 -11.52 20.03 -2.82
N SER A 233 -12.22 21.14 -2.88
CA SER A 233 -13.69 21.22 -2.82
C SER A 233 -14.21 22.19 -3.89
N GLY A 234 -15.53 22.27 -4.00
CA GLY A 234 -16.22 22.99 -5.06
C GLY A 234 -16.30 22.19 -6.36
N GLY A 235 -16.50 22.91 -7.47
CA GLY A 235 -16.62 22.32 -8.79
C GLY A 235 -15.34 21.68 -9.31
N THR A 236 -15.46 20.91 -10.38
CA THR A 236 -14.37 20.14 -11.00
C THR A 236 -13.64 20.90 -12.10
N GLN A 237 -13.99 22.17 -12.35
CA GLN A 237 -13.37 22.97 -13.40
C GLN A 237 -11.85 23.10 -13.15
N GLY A 238 -11.07 23.00 -14.23
CA GLY A 238 -9.62 23.06 -14.17
C GLY A 238 -8.94 21.82 -13.59
N LEU A 239 -9.69 20.83 -13.06
CA LEU A 239 -9.11 19.58 -12.58
C LEU A 239 -8.69 18.69 -13.74
N ARG A 240 -7.48 18.14 -13.64
CA ARG A 240 -6.97 17.08 -14.51
C ARG A 240 -5.89 16.29 -13.79
N LEU A 241 -5.71 15.04 -14.19
CA LEU A 241 -4.49 14.29 -13.96
C LEU A 241 -3.45 14.64 -15.03
N ALA A 242 -2.19 14.31 -14.77
CA ALA A 242 -1.14 14.35 -15.79
C ALA A 242 -1.46 13.44 -16.98
N SER A 243 -2.22 12.37 -16.75
CA SER A 243 -2.69 11.42 -17.77
C SER A 243 -3.99 11.82 -18.47
N GLY A 244 -4.69 12.88 -18.02
CA GLY A 244 -5.98 13.28 -18.58
C GLY A 244 -7.09 13.49 -17.54
N PRO A 245 -8.37 13.25 -17.88
CA PRO A 245 -9.50 13.35 -16.94
C PRO A 245 -9.42 12.36 -15.76
N GLY A 246 -10.31 12.44 -14.78
CA GLY A 246 -10.23 11.62 -13.57
C GLY A 246 -10.32 10.11 -13.83
N TYR A 247 -10.97 9.70 -14.92
CA TYR A 247 -11.06 8.29 -15.32
C TYR A 247 -9.75 7.70 -15.85
N THR A 248 -8.71 8.52 -16.12
CA THR A 248 -7.36 8.05 -16.49
C THR A 248 -6.48 7.78 -15.28
N MET A 249 -7.06 7.80 -14.06
CA MET A 249 -6.37 7.44 -12.83
C MET A 249 -5.81 6.01 -12.93
N HIS A 250 -4.55 5.90 -12.58
CA HIS A 250 -3.83 4.66 -12.36
C HIS A 250 -2.86 4.88 -11.20
N GLY A 251 -2.37 3.77 -10.69
CA GLY A 251 -1.40 3.77 -9.63
C GLY A 251 -0.47 2.60 -9.80
N ASP A 252 0.74 2.85 -9.33
CA ASP A 252 1.87 1.98 -9.54
C ASP A 252 2.47 1.67 -8.17
N PHE A 253 2.88 0.43 -8.00
CA PHE A 253 3.47 -0.07 -6.76
C PHE A 253 4.71 -0.88 -7.10
N PHE A 254 5.82 -0.55 -6.44
CA PHE A 254 7.06 -1.32 -6.50
C PHE A 254 7.45 -1.75 -5.10
N ASN A 255 7.24 -3.04 -4.81
CA ASN A 255 7.38 -3.59 -3.47
C ASN A 255 8.85 -3.65 -3.03
N ALA A 256 9.16 -3.00 -1.92
CA ALA A 256 10.44 -3.09 -1.24
C ALA A 256 10.30 -3.19 0.29
N TRP A 257 9.14 -3.65 0.79
CA TRP A 257 9.03 -4.05 2.19
C TRP A 257 10.12 -5.08 2.54
N PRO A 258 10.76 -4.97 3.73
CA PRO A 258 11.57 -6.05 4.25
C PRO A 258 10.72 -7.32 4.41
N GLU A 259 11.16 -8.41 3.81
CA GLU A 259 10.36 -9.63 3.62
C GLU A 259 9.80 -10.18 4.94
N ASN A 260 10.63 -10.21 5.99
CA ASN A 260 10.23 -10.69 7.31
C ASN A 260 9.14 -9.81 7.95
N GLU A 261 9.20 -8.50 7.76
CA GLU A 261 8.21 -7.59 8.35
C GLU A 261 6.88 -7.67 7.61
N LEU A 262 6.90 -7.75 6.27
CA LEU A 262 5.67 -7.96 5.50
C LEU A 262 5.05 -9.32 5.82
N ALA A 263 5.85 -10.38 5.89
CA ALA A 263 5.39 -11.71 6.27
C ALA A 263 4.74 -11.73 7.66
N ARG A 264 5.35 -11.03 8.65
CA ARG A 264 4.81 -10.87 9.99
C ARG A 264 3.44 -10.19 9.98
N ARG A 265 3.29 -9.08 9.26
CA ARG A 265 2.02 -8.34 9.16
C ARG A 265 0.93 -9.16 8.47
N VAL A 266 1.26 -9.83 7.38
CA VAL A 266 0.32 -10.72 6.69
C VAL A 266 -0.16 -11.83 7.63
N THR A 267 0.76 -12.48 8.35
CA THR A 267 0.43 -13.56 9.28
C THR A 267 -0.42 -13.07 10.45
N ASN A 268 -0.02 -11.95 11.07
CA ASN A 268 -0.59 -11.52 12.35
C ASN A 268 -1.80 -10.59 12.22
N CYS A 269 -2.06 -10.05 11.03
CA CYS A 269 -3.17 -9.13 10.78
C CYS A 269 -4.13 -9.72 9.74
N ILE A 270 -3.62 -10.04 8.55
CA ILE A 270 -4.47 -10.47 7.44
C ILE A 270 -4.99 -11.90 7.64
N ASN A 271 -4.10 -12.88 7.81
CA ASN A 271 -4.50 -14.30 7.84
C ASN A 271 -5.41 -14.63 9.04
N VAL A 272 -5.32 -13.87 10.12
CA VAL A 272 -6.14 -14.03 11.34
C VAL A 272 -7.35 -13.09 11.40
N ILE A 273 -7.59 -12.29 10.35
CA ILE A 273 -8.72 -11.35 10.23
C ILE A 273 -8.75 -10.38 11.42
N VAL A 274 -7.67 -9.61 11.56
CA VAL A 274 -7.46 -8.62 12.62
C VAL A 274 -6.95 -7.33 12.04
N LYS A 275 -7.54 -6.22 12.47
CA LYS A 275 -7.09 -4.89 12.09
C LYS A 275 -5.82 -4.59 12.85
N CYS A 276 -4.78 -4.18 12.14
CA CYS A 276 -3.55 -3.70 12.74
C CYS A 276 -3.31 -2.23 12.42
N GLY A 277 -2.70 -1.52 13.38
CA GLY A 277 -2.21 -0.17 13.19
C GLY A 277 -0.96 -0.11 12.30
N ALA A 278 -0.43 1.09 12.12
CA ALA A 278 0.82 1.31 11.36
C ALA A 278 2.03 0.59 11.98
N ASP A 279 2.04 0.37 13.30
CA ASP A 279 3.03 -0.45 14.01
C ASP A 279 2.93 -1.96 13.70
N GLY A 280 1.86 -2.38 13.02
CA GLY A 280 1.61 -3.77 12.63
C GLY A 280 1.17 -4.63 13.80
N ASN A 281 0.59 -4.03 14.84
CA ASN A 281 0.00 -4.73 15.97
C ASN A 281 -1.53 -4.59 15.96
N PRO A 282 -2.27 -5.58 16.50
CA PRO A 282 -3.72 -5.53 16.62
C PRO A 282 -4.23 -4.24 17.27
N SER A 283 -5.28 -3.66 16.69
CA SER A 283 -5.97 -2.45 17.15
C SER A 283 -7.47 -2.66 17.36
#